data_AF-A0A1Y3KMA5-F1
#
_entry.id   AF-A0A1Y3KMA5-F1
#
_cell.length_a   1.000
_cell.length_b   1.000
_cell.length_c   1.000
_cell.angle_alpha   90.00
_cell.angle_beta   90.00
_cell.angle_gamma   90.00
#
_symmetry.space_group_name_H-M   'P 1'
#
loop_
_entity.id
_entity.type
_entity.pdbx_description
1 polymer ?
#
loop_
_entity_poly.entity_id
_entity_poly.type
_entity_poly.pdbx_seq_one_letter_code
_entity_poly.pdbx_strand_id
1 'polypeptide(L)'
;MSSTRSRNGWVVWLTFLIGLLLSVWPTLPFMEIFRPLWLALLLAFWTLHLPHKVGMTTAFVLGLAEDVLYGTLLGQNALVLVLITFLVLSLQQRLRMFPMWQQSLVILVIFGLAQLVQLWLSALTGNRQPTLALVWPAVISALLWPWISFALRGLRRRLSIN
;
A
#
# COMPACT_ATOMS: atom_id res chain seq x y z
N MET A 1 -30.36 -7.24 -24.20
CA MET A 1 -29.46 -7.70 -23.11
C MET A 1 -28.19 -6.84 -23.15
N SER A 2 -28.23 -5.65 -22.55
CA SER A 2 -27.08 -4.73 -22.51
C SER A 2 -26.19 -5.08 -21.31
N SER A 3 -25.04 -5.68 -21.58
CA SER A 3 -23.97 -5.88 -20.62
C SER A 3 -23.36 -4.53 -20.24
N THR A 4 -23.92 -3.88 -19.21
CA THR A 4 -23.29 -2.74 -18.55
C THR A 4 -22.05 -3.22 -17.81
N ARG A 5 -20.96 -3.39 -18.57
CA ARG A 5 -19.60 -3.63 -18.07
C ARG A 5 -19.21 -2.36 -17.30
N SER A 6 -19.35 -2.40 -15.98
CA SER A 6 -19.10 -1.25 -15.10
C SER A 6 -17.71 -0.66 -15.38
N ARG A 7 -17.70 0.53 -15.99
CA ARG A 7 -16.53 1.31 -16.43
C ARG A 7 -15.86 2.00 -15.23
N ASN A 8 -15.81 1.35 -14.07
CA ASN A 8 -15.44 1.96 -12.79
C ASN A 8 -13.96 1.75 -12.42
N GLY A 9 -13.10 1.37 -13.38
CA GLY A 9 -11.65 1.27 -13.17
C GLY A 9 -11.01 2.60 -12.73
N TRP A 10 -11.63 3.73 -13.06
CA TRP A 10 -11.22 5.06 -12.60
C TRP A 10 -11.27 5.24 -11.08
N VAL A 11 -12.13 4.49 -10.37
CA VAL A 11 -12.23 4.55 -8.91
C VAL A 11 -10.96 4.06 -8.24
N VAL A 12 -10.29 3.05 -8.83
CA VAL A 12 -9.00 2.54 -8.35
C VAL A 12 -7.95 3.66 -8.39
N TRP A 13 -7.83 4.33 -9.53
CA TRP A 13 -6.95 5.48 -9.69
C TRP A 13 -7.32 6.64 -8.77
N LEU A 14 -8.61 6.90 -8.55
CA LEU A 14 -9.07 7.91 -7.60
C LEU A 14 -8.64 7.57 -6.16
N THR A 15 -8.74 6.31 -5.74
CA THR A 15 -8.27 5.91 -4.41
C THR A 15 -6.76 6.02 -4.28
N PHE A 16 -5.98 5.71 -5.32
CA PHE A 16 -4.54 5.96 -5.31
C PHE A 16 -4.20 7.44 -5.24
N LEU A 17 -4.94 8.29 -5.96
CA LEU A 17 -4.80 9.74 -5.88
C LEU A 17 -5.09 10.25 -4.48
N ILE A 18 -6.17 9.78 -3.84
CA ILE A 18 -6.51 10.11 -2.46
C ILE A 18 -5.42 9.60 -1.49
N GLY A 19 -4.90 8.39 -1.72
CA GLY A 19 -3.80 7.82 -0.96
C GLY A 19 -2.52 8.65 -1.04
N LEU A 20 -2.19 9.14 -2.23
CA LEU A 20 -1.08 10.06 -2.47
C LEU A 20 -1.30 11.40 -1.76
N LEU A 21 -2.50 11.99 -1.86
CA LEU A 21 -2.84 13.24 -1.17
C LEU A 21 -2.76 13.08 0.35
N LEU A 22 -3.21 11.94 0.90
CA LEU A 22 -3.06 11.59 2.31
C LEU A 22 -1.59 11.36 2.71
N SER A 23 -0.79 10.78 1.81
CA SER A 23 0.65 10.61 2.00
C SER A 23 1.33 11.98 2.10
N VAL A 24 0.97 12.94 1.25
CA VAL A 24 1.59 14.28 1.22
C VAL A 24 1.04 15.23 2.30
N TRP A 25 -0.06 14.87 2.99
CA TRP A 25 -0.67 15.73 3.99
C TRP A 25 0.34 16.06 5.12
N PRO A 26 0.60 17.35 5.41
CA PRO A 26 1.60 17.73 6.41
C PRO A 26 1.18 17.17 7.77
N THR A 27 1.92 16.17 8.24
CA THR A 27 1.72 15.58 9.57
C THR A 27 2.59 16.33 10.54
N LEU A 28 2.05 16.65 11.71
CA LEU A 28 2.82 17.23 12.81
C LEU A 28 4.09 16.40 13.10
N PRO A 29 5.20 17.00 13.56
CA PRO A 29 6.48 16.30 13.77
C PRO A 29 6.38 15.06 14.68
N PHE A 30 5.46 15.06 15.66
CA PHE A 30 5.19 13.91 16.52
C PHE A 30 4.49 12.75 15.78
N MET A 31 3.70 13.04 14.75
CA MET A 31 2.97 12.04 13.96
C MET A 31 3.76 11.52 12.75
N GLU A 32 4.96 12.05 12.47
CA GLU A 32 5.83 11.55 11.38
C GLU A 32 6.24 10.09 11.61
N ILE A 33 6.55 9.73 12.87
CA ILE A 33 6.87 8.35 13.26
C ILE A 33 5.65 7.44 13.11
N PHE A 34 4.44 8.00 13.23
CA PHE A 34 3.19 7.25 13.16
C PHE A 34 2.55 7.25 11.77
N ARG A 35 3.26 7.73 10.73
CA ARG A 35 2.71 7.87 9.38
C ARG A 35 2.29 6.52 8.80
N PRO A 36 1.01 6.31 8.50
CA PRO A 36 0.57 5.10 7.81
C PRO A 36 1.09 5.09 6.38
N LEU A 37 1.45 3.91 5.88
CA LEU A 37 1.80 3.65 4.49
C LEU A 37 0.50 3.57 3.66
N TRP A 38 -0.16 4.72 3.49
CA TRP A 38 -1.45 4.82 2.79
C TRP A 38 -1.39 4.22 1.39
N LEU A 39 -0.34 4.53 0.65
CA LEU A 39 -0.13 4.02 -0.70
C LEU A 39 0.01 2.49 -0.71
N ALA A 40 0.82 1.93 0.18
CA ALA A 40 1.00 0.49 0.33
C ALA A 40 -0.28 -0.23 0.76
N LEU A 41 -1.07 0.36 1.66
CA LEU A 41 -2.36 -0.19 2.11
C LEU A 41 -3.35 -0.29 0.95
N LEU A 42 -3.48 0.79 0.19
CA LEU A 42 -4.34 0.82 -0.99
C LEU A 42 -3.84 -0.16 -2.06
N LEU A 43 -2.54 -0.20 -2.31
CA LEU A 43 -1.92 -1.13 -3.25
C LEU A 43 -2.22 -2.57 -2.85
N ALA A 44 -1.95 -2.95 -1.59
CA ALA A 44 -2.20 -4.30 -1.10
C ALA A 44 -3.68 -4.69 -1.21
N PHE A 45 -4.60 -3.78 -0.89
CA PHE A 45 -6.04 -4.06 -0.99
C PHE A 45 -6.48 -4.31 -2.43
N TRP A 46 -6.10 -3.41 -3.34
CA TRP A 46 -6.48 -3.51 -4.75
C TRP A 46 -5.79 -4.67 -5.45
N THR A 47 -4.54 -4.95 -5.12
CA THR A 47 -3.82 -6.12 -5.63
C THR A 47 -4.53 -7.42 -5.24
N LEU A 48 -5.04 -7.50 -4.01
CA LEU A 48 -5.75 -8.67 -3.51
C LEU A 48 -7.14 -8.87 -4.14
N HIS A 49 -7.83 -7.78 -4.49
CA HIS A 49 -9.20 -7.83 -5.03
C HIS A 49 -9.27 -7.76 -6.56
N LEU A 50 -8.31 -7.10 -7.21
CA LEU A 50 -8.24 -6.81 -8.64
C LEU A 50 -6.80 -7.02 -9.18
N PRO A 51 -6.23 -8.23 -9.06
CA PRO A 51 -4.86 -8.52 -9.53
C PRO A 51 -4.68 -8.32 -11.04
N HIS A 52 -5.77 -8.40 -11.81
CA HIS A 52 -5.74 -8.16 -13.26
C HIS A 52 -5.57 -6.68 -13.65
N LYS A 53 -5.83 -5.74 -12.73
CA LYS A 53 -5.70 -4.29 -12.98
C LYS A 53 -4.56 -3.66 -12.20
N VAL A 54 -4.29 -4.15 -10.99
CA VAL A 54 -3.25 -3.64 -10.10
C VAL A 54 -2.24 -4.75 -9.87
N GLY A 55 -1.01 -4.50 -10.28
CA GLY A 55 0.10 -5.45 -10.19
C GLY A 55 1.44 -4.73 -10.00
N MET A 56 2.53 -5.43 -10.30
CA MET A 56 3.89 -4.90 -10.05
C MET A 56 4.17 -3.61 -10.85
N THR A 57 3.70 -3.52 -12.09
CA THR A 57 3.91 -2.33 -12.93
C THR A 57 3.24 -1.09 -12.36
N THR A 58 2.01 -1.22 -11.85
CA THR A 58 1.32 -0.11 -11.18
C THR A 58 2.03 0.29 -9.89
N ALA A 59 2.52 -0.68 -9.12
CA ALA A 59 3.28 -0.42 -7.90
C ALA A 59 4.59 0.33 -8.19
N PHE A 60 5.28 -0.06 -9.27
CA PHE A 60 6.51 0.59 -9.71
C PHE A 60 6.27 2.05 -10.14
N VAL A 61 5.26 2.29 -10.98
CA VAL A 61 4.92 3.65 -11.44
C VAL A 61 4.48 4.54 -10.27
N LEU A 62 3.66 4.02 -9.35
CA LEU A 62 3.23 4.76 -8.16
C LEU A 62 4.41 5.05 -7.22
N GLY A 63 5.33 4.11 -7.05
CA GLY A 63 6.51 4.34 -6.22
C GLY A 63 7.50 5.31 -6.83
N LEU A 64 7.64 5.34 -8.17
CA LEU A 64 8.40 6.41 -8.84
C LEU A 64 7.74 7.77 -8.65
N ALA A 65 6.40 7.86 -8.71
CA ALA A 65 5.69 9.09 -8.43
C ALA A 65 5.91 9.54 -6.97
N GLU A 66 5.92 8.58 -6.03
CA GLU A 66 6.23 8.83 -4.62
C GLU A 66 7.68 9.30 -4.44
N ASP A 67 8.64 8.71 -5.16
CA ASP A 67 10.04 9.14 -5.16
C ASP A 67 10.20 10.59 -5.63
N VAL A 68 9.48 10.99 -6.68
CA VAL A 68 9.48 12.37 -7.19
C VAL A 68 8.85 13.34 -6.20
N LEU A 69 7.75 12.96 -5.54
CA LEU A 69 7.03 13.81 -4.60
C LEU A 69 7.84 14.08 -3.32
N TYR A 70 8.52 13.06 -2.80
CA TYR A 70 9.34 13.19 -1.59
C TYR A 70 10.78 13.64 -1.87
N GLY A 71 11.18 13.76 -3.14
CA GLY A 71 12.55 14.08 -3.51
C GLY A 71 13.56 13.00 -3.09
N THR A 72 13.11 11.74 -2.99
CA THR A 72 13.97 10.61 -2.64
C THR A 72 14.65 10.04 -3.88
N LEU A 73 15.60 9.12 -3.68
CA LEU A 73 16.28 8.46 -4.80
C LEU A 73 15.25 7.72 -5.67
N LEU A 74 15.25 8.01 -6.97
CA LEU A 74 14.37 7.34 -7.93
C LEU A 74 14.57 5.83 -7.86
N GLY A 75 13.50 5.10 -7.56
CA GLY A 75 13.50 3.65 -7.44
C GLY A 75 13.44 3.14 -5.99
N GLN A 76 13.66 3.99 -4.97
CA GLN A 76 13.66 3.52 -3.58
C GLN A 76 12.25 3.08 -3.15
N ASN A 77 11.25 3.96 -3.23
CA ASN A 77 9.87 3.60 -2.90
C ASN A 77 9.27 2.66 -3.95
N ALA A 78 9.69 2.78 -5.22
CA ALA A 78 9.28 1.86 -6.27
C ALA A 78 9.64 0.41 -5.96
N LEU A 79 10.87 0.12 -5.52
CA LEU A 79 11.28 -1.23 -5.15
C LEU A 79 10.48 -1.78 -3.97
N VAL A 80 10.25 -0.94 -2.96
CA VAL A 80 9.51 -1.34 -1.75
C VAL A 80 8.04 -1.63 -2.07
N LEU A 81 7.36 -0.79 -2.85
CA LEU A 81 5.98 -1.04 -3.27
C LEU A 81 5.85 -2.25 -4.19
N VAL A 82 6.82 -2.47 -5.09
CA VAL A 82 6.85 -3.67 -5.94
C VAL A 82 7.02 -4.93 -5.10
N LEU A 83 7.91 -4.92 -4.10
CA LEU A 83 8.12 -6.04 -3.20
C LEU A 83 6.85 -6.37 -2.41
N ILE A 84 6.18 -5.36 -1.84
CA ILE A 84 4.89 -5.52 -1.15
C ILE A 84 3.88 -6.17 -2.09
N THR A 85 3.75 -5.64 -3.29
CA THR A 85 2.79 -6.12 -4.29
C THR A 85 3.08 -7.57 -4.69
N PHE A 86 4.35 -7.92 -4.88
CA PHE A 86 4.76 -9.29 -5.16
C PHE A 86 4.40 -10.25 -4.03
N LEU A 87 4.70 -9.89 -2.77
CA LEU A 87 4.36 -10.71 -1.62
C LEU A 87 2.83 -10.89 -1.47
N VAL A 88 2.07 -9.82 -1.66
CA VAL A 88 0.60 -9.86 -1.63
C VAL A 88 0.06 -10.76 -2.75
N LEU A 89 0.57 -10.66 -3.97
CA LEU A 89 0.17 -11.52 -5.10
C LEU A 89 0.51 -12.99 -4.84
N SER A 90 1.69 -13.28 -4.29
CA SER A 90 2.11 -14.63 -3.94
C SER A 90 1.19 -15.25 -2.86
N LEU A 91 0.78 -14.44 -1.88
CA LEU A 91 -0.07 -14.88 -0.77
C LEU A 91 -1.58 -14.68 -1.04
N GLN A 92 -1.96 -14.21 -2.23
CA GLN A 92 -3.34 -13.76 -2.51
C GLN A 92 -4.38 -14.86 -2.27
N GLN A 93 -4.09 -16.09 -2.68
CA GLN A 93 -5.01 -17.22 -2.53
C GLN A 93 -5.25 -17.55 -1.04
N ARG A 94 -4.18 -17.51 -0.24
CA ARG A 94 -4.24 -17.77 1.20
C ARG A 94 -4.96 -16.64 1.93
N LEU A 95 -4.60 -15.39 1.59
CA LEU A 95 -5.21 -14.21 2.20
C LEU A 95 -6.72 -14.17 1.98
N ARG A 96 -7.23 -14.55 0.81
CA ARG A 96 -8.68 -14.59 0.54
C ARG A 96 -9.43 -15.62 1.38
N MET A 97 -8.76 -16.67 1.85
CA MET A 97 -9.33 -17.70 2.71
C MET A 97 -9.28 -17.31 4.20
N PHE A 98 -8.33 -16.45 4.58
CA PHE A 98 -8.14 -16.07 5.98
C PHE A 98 -9.17 -15.04 6.48
N PRO A 99 -9.57 -15.14 7.77
CA PRO A 99 -10.38 -14.11 8.41
C PRO A 99 -9.60 -12.80 8.50
N MET A 100 -10.33 -11.69 8.64
CA MET A 100 -9.76 -10.34 8.56
C MET A 100 -8.60 -10.08 9.53
N TRP A 101 -8.65 -10.70 10.70
CA TRP A 101 -7.61 -10.62 11.72
C TRP A 101 -6.30 -11.32 11.30
N GLN A 102 -6.40 -12.47 10.64
CA GLN A 102 -5.21 -13.17 10.13
C GLN A 102 -4.62 -12.43 8.92
N GLN A 103 -5.46 -11.79 8.09
CA GLN A 103 -4.98 -10.94 7.01
C GLN A 103 -4.13 -9.76 7.54
N SER A 104 -4.55 -9.10 8.63
CA SER A 104 -3.77 -8.00 9.20
C SER A 104 -2.41 -8.46 9.73
N LEU A 105 -2.33 -9.65 10.34
CA LEU A 105 -1.04 -10.23 10.76
C LEU A 105 -0.10 -10.49 9.58
N VAL A 106 -0.61 -11.05 8.48
CA VAL A 106 0.22 -11.26 7.28
C VAL A 106 0.69 -9.94 6.69
N ILE A 107 -0.17 -8.92 6.68
CA ILE A 107 0.19 -7.59 6.15
C ILE A 107 1.18 -6.87 7.04
N LEU A 108 1.09 -7.05 8.36
CA LEU A 108 2.12 -6.61 9.30
C LEU A 108 3.49 -7.18 8.92
N VAL A 109 3.55 -8.48 8.63
CA VAL A 109 4.80 -9.14 8.22
C VAL A 109 5.29 -8.61 6.87
N ILE A 110 4.40 -8.49 5.87
CA ILE A 110 4.76 -7.98 4.54
C ILE A 110 5.30 -6.55 4.64
N PHE A 111 4.64 -5.67 5.40
CA PHE A 111 5.07 -4.28 5.56
C PHE A 111 6.32 -4.18 6.43
N GLY A 112 6.46 -5.02 7.44
CA GLY A 112 7.70 -5.12 8.23
C GLY A 112 8.91 -5.49 7.37
N LEU A 113 8.76 -6.48 6.48
CA LEU A 113 9.79 -6.84 5.51
C LEU A 113 10.10 -5.69 4.54
N ALA A 114 9.06 -5.01 4.06
CA ALA A 114 9.21 -3.87 3.17
C ALA A 114 9.98 -2.71 3.84
N GLN A 115 9.69 -2.43 5.12
CA GLN A 115 10.41 -1.44 5.92
C GLN A 115 11.87 -1.83 6.18
N LEU A 116 12.15 -3.12 6.39
CA LEU A 116 13.54 -3.59 6.46
C LEU A 116 14.28 -3.29 5.15
N VAL A 117 13.68 -3.59 4.00
CA VAL A 117 14.28 -3.25 2.69
C VAL A 117 14.46 -1.75 2.51
N GLN A 118 13.48 -0.93 2.91
CA GLN A 118 13.60 0.54 2.91
C GLN A 118 14.79 1.00 3.76
N LEU A 119 15.01 0.40 4.93
CA LEU A 119 16.14 0.71 5.81
C LEU A 119 17.47 0.33 5.18
N TRP A 120 17.56 -0.85 4.56
CA TRP A 120 18.75 -1.26 3.81
C TRP A 120 19.07 -0.29 2.67
N LEU A 121 18.05 0.12 1.88
CA LEU A 121 18.21 1.10 0.81
C LEU A 121 18.65 2.47 1.35
N SER A 122 18.07 2.92 2.46
CA SER A 122 18.43 4.19 3.10
C SER A 122 19.86 4.17 3.67
N ALA A 123 20.28 3.04 4.24
CA ALA A 123 21.63 2.85 4.73
C ALA A 123 22.66 2.88 3.58
N LEU A 124 22.32 2.28 2.42
CA LEU A 124 23.17 2.29 1.22
C LEU A 124 23.30 3.69 0.61
N THR A 125 22.25 4.52 0.69
CA THR A 125 22.28 5.92 0.20
C THR A 125 22.91 6.90 1.19
N GLY A 126 23.42 6.41 2.32
CA GLY A 126 24.08 7.23 3.34
C GLY A 126 23.12 8.01 4.25
N ASN A 127 21.80 7.84 4.08
CA ASN A 127 20.79 8.50 4.90
C ASN A 127 20.40 7.61 6.08
N ARG A 128 21.04 7.83 7.24
CA ARG A 128 20.73 7.09 8.48
C ARG A 128 19.41 7.58 9.07
N GLN A 129 18.30 7.03 8.57
CA GLN A 129 17.03 7.15 9.26
C GLN A 129 17.02 6.29 10.54
N PRO A 130 16.32 6.72 11.61
CA PRO A 130 16.24 5.94 12.84
C PRO A 130 15.51 4.60 12.58
N THR A 131 16.20 3.48 12.82
CA THR A 131 15.68 2.11 12.61
C THR A 131 14.33 1.87 13.31
N LEU A 132 14.18 2.42 14.52
CA LEU A 132 12.95 2.29 15.31
C LEU A 132 11.79 3.11 14.74
N ALA A 133 12.07 4.21 14.04
CA ALA A 133 11.03 5.07 13.47
C ALA A 133 10.37 4.43 12.24
N LEU A 134 11.04 3.51 11.53
CA LEU A 134 10.51 2.84 10.34
C LEU A 134 9.59 1.64 10.66
N VAL A 135 9.67 1.08 11.88
CA VAL A 135 8.81 -0.03 12.30
C VAL A 135 7.39 0.45 12.61
N TRP A 136 7.26 1.61 13.24
CA TRP A 136 5.97 2.18 13.62
C TRP A 136 4.98 2.35 12.46
N PRO A 137 5.36 2.89 11.29
CA PRO A 137 4.53 2.97 10.09
C PRO A 137 3.93 1.62 9.70
N ALA A 138 4.72 0.54 9.71
CA ALA A 138 4.25 -0.79 9.35
C ALA A 138 3.22 -1.32 10.36
N VAL A 139 3.48 -1.16 11.67
CA VAL A 139 2.56 -1.63 12.72
C VAL A 139 1.23 -0.89 12.64
N ILE A 140 1.26 0.43 12.49
CA ILE A 140 0.05 1.27 12.42
C ILE A 140 -0.74 0.96 11.17
N SER A 141 -0.05 0.81 10.04
CA SER A 141 -0.69 0.44 8.78
C SER A 141 -1.38 -0.92 8.89
N ALA A 142 -0.71 -1.91 9.49
CA ALA A 142 -1.30 -3.22 9.70
C ALA A 142 -2.50 -3.18 10.66
N LEU A 143 -2.47 -2.32 11.68
CA LEU A 143 -3.60 -2.12 12.59
C LEU A 143 -4.77 -1.41 11.90
N LEU A 144 -4.49 -0.48 10.98
CA LEU A 144 -5.48 0.21 10.15
C LEU A 144 -6.05 -0.67 9.03
N TRP A 145 -5.39 -1.77 8.68
CA TRP A 145 -5.82 -2.70 7.63
C TRP A 145 -7.29 -3.15 7.76
N PRO A 146 -7.77 -3.70 8.90
CA PRO A 146 -9.16 -4.15 9.02
C PRO A 146 -10.17 -3.03 8.78
N TRP A 147 -9.87 -1.81 9.23
CA TRP A 147 -10.75 -0.64 9.05
C TRP A 147 -10.79 -0.18 7.59
N ILE A 148 -9.62 0.00 6.98
CA ILE A 148 -9.50 0.39 5.57
C ILE A 148 -10.13 -0.67 4.67
N SER A 149 -9.86 -1.95 4.94
CA SER A 149 -10.45 -3.03 4.16
C SER A 149 -11.95 -3.15 4.36
N PHE A 150 -12.50 -2.76 5.51
CA PHE A 150 -13.94 -2.67 5.70
C PHE A 150 -14.53 -1.52 4.87
N ALA A 151 -13.94 -0.32 4.95
CA ALA A 151 -14.36 0.84 4.17
C ALA A 151 -14.30 0.59 2.65
N LEU A 152 -13.19 0.07 2.15
CA LEU A 152 -13.00 -0.25 0.73
C LEU A 152 -13.89 -1.41 0.27
N ARG A 153 -14.17 -2.41 1.12
CA ARG A 153 -15.19 -3.44 0.80
C ARG A 153 -16.59 -2.85 0.69
N GLY A 154 -16.95 -1.93 1.59
CA GLY A 154 -18.21 -1.19 1.51
C GLY A 154 -18.31 -0.38 0.21
N LEU A 155 -17.23 0.33 -0.14
CA LEU A 155 -17.15 1.11 -1.36
C LEU A 155 -17.22 0.23 -2.62
N ARG A 156 -16.50 -0.91 -2.64
CA ARG A 156 -16.53 -1.88 -3.74
C ARG A 156 -17.93 -2.46 -3.93
N ARG A 157 -18.62 -2.84 -2.85
CA ARG A 157 -20.00 -3.36 -2.91
C ARG A 157 -20.96 -2.29 -3.42
N ARG A 158 -20.87 -1.05 -2.92
CA ARG A 158 -21.71 0.07 -3.36
C ARG A 158 -21.49 0.43 -4.82
N LEU A 159 -20.25 0.31 -5.32
CA LEU A 159 -19.88 0.70 -6.68
C LEU A 159 -19.90 -0.46 -7.69
N SER A 160 -20.37 -1.66 -7.29
CA SER A 160 -20.52 -2.86 -8.13
C SER A 160 -19.31 -3.12 -9.04
N ILE A 161 -18.11 -3.01 -8.47
CA ILE A 161 -16.86 -3.21 -9.20
C ILE A 161 -16.60 -4.73 -9.24
N ASN A 162 -16.94 -5.34 -10.38
CA ASN A 162 -16.79 -6.77 -10.65
C ASN A 162 -15.35 -7.11 -11.06
#